data_AF-A0A923MN18-F1
#
_entry.id   AF-A0A923MN18-F1
#
_cell.length_a   1.000
_cell.length_b   1.000
_cell.length_c   1.000
_cell.angle_alpha   90.00
_cell.angle_beta   90.00
_cell.angle_gamma   90.00
#
_symmetry.space_group_name_H-M   'P 1'
#
loop_
_entity.id
_entity.type
_entity.pdbx_description
1 polymer ?
#
loop_
_entity_poly.entity_id
_entity_poly.type
_entity_poly.pdbx_seq_one_letter_code
_entity_poly.pdbx_strand_id
1 'polypeptide(L)'
;MHSIWPEENGDEFSRRRAAVQQVLHEKGVRRLVLSSTEAIYYLTGATYEPLERPVFLIVDAVLPDYRLLVPLLERTHLEKAWGVRPAGIHTYREYPAPAGEGWADRILPLLDDRSFLFEPGIPFEVADLFTRSKGRLADVLGPIRLVKSPWEIEQIKRAARYADWGIARMLEAAYDGASVAEVFAATTGWQRKVIREVPDFDALATKCIFAPWPAPLSAEPHSVPPLRMKLERGPHVALALTRVNGYAAECERTFFTAPPSAEEKGRFELMQAARQLAMRLARPGASCHDIDAQVNRFLAEKGWTPSLRLHRTGHGFGLGNHEPPWIAEGSTDVLAANMVISIEPGLYQTGVGGYRHSDTFLVTNDGVQPLTSAPDSLAALTLRTHSLKHRVRAAIVSRALGMRSGPIHGVHVETRASGIGGGPRA
;
A
#
# COMPACT_ATOMS: atom_id res chain seq x y z
N MET A 1 27.08 5.62 -16.96
CA MET A 1 25.71 6.16 -17.06
C MET A 1 25.68 7.40 -16.19
N HIS A 2 25.65 8.59 -16.81
CA HIS A 2 25.46 9.82 -16.05
C HIS A 2 24.04 9.80 -15.46
N SER A 3 23.96 9.99 -14.15
CA SER A 3 22.70 10.13 -13.41
C SER A 3 21.89 11.25 -14.05
N ILE A 4 20.68 10.94 -14.52
CA ILE A 4 19.66 11.92 -14.90
C ILE A 4 19.04 12.62 -13.68
N TRP A 5 19.60 12.43 -12.49
CA TRP A 5 19.11 12.96 -11.23
C TRP A 5 20.09 13.96 -10.60
N PRO A 6 19.61 15.06 -9.98
CA PRO A 6 20.45 16.04 -9.29
C PRO A 6 21.30 15.39 -8.18
N GLU A 7 22.47 15.97 -7.91
CA GLU A 7 23.34 15.59 -6.78
C GLU A 7 22.61 15.61 -5.41
N GLU A 8 21.52 16.38 -5.33
CA GLU A 8 20.62 16.56 -4.18
C GLU A 8 19.96 15.25 -3.67
N ASN A 9 19.97 14.15 -4.42
CA ASN A 9 19.39 12.87 -3.97
C ASN A 9 20.23 12.15 -2.90
N GLY A 10 21.56 12.32 -2.90
CA GLY A 10 22.41 11.82 -1.82
C GLY A 10 22.13 12.55 -0.50
N ASP A 11 21.67 13.80 -0.59
CA ASP A 11 21.31 14.62 0.55
C ASP A 11 20.03 14.14 1.21
N GLU A 12 19.06 13.62 0.45
CA GLU A 12 17.80 13.10 1.00
C GLU A 12 18.03 11.90 1.93
N PHE A 13 18.86 10.92 1.53
CA PHE A 13 19.18 9.78 2.38
C PHE A 13 19.99 10.19 3.62
N SER A 14 20.92 11.14 3.44
CA SER A 14 21.73 11.68 4.54
C SER A 14 20.87 12.46 5.54
N ARG A 15 19.90 13.25 5.07
CA ARG A 15 18.90 13.96 5.88
C ARG A 15 18.07 12.99 6.72
N ARG A 16 17.60 11.89 6.12
CA ARG A 16 16.82 10.86 6.84
C ARG A 16 17.65 10.16 7.91
N ARG A 17 18.91 9.80 7.62
CA ARG A 17 19.83 9.25 8.63
C ARG A 17 20.09 10.25 9.75
N ALA A 18 20.30 11.52 9.45
CA ALA A 18 20.46 12.57 10.45
C ALA A 18 19.22 12.71 11.36
N ALA A 19 18.01 12.61 10.81
CA ALA A 19 16.78 12.60 11.61
C ALA A 19 16.72 11.39 12.57
N VAL A 20 17.13 10.20 12.11
CA VAL A 20 17.25 9.01 12.98
C VAL A 20 18.28 9.25 14.09
N GLN A 21 19.45 9.79 13.76
CA GLN A 21 20.50 10.09 14.74
C GLN A 21 20.03 11.09 15.80
N GLN A 22 19.27 12.11 15.40
CA GLN A 22 18.68 13.06 16.34
C GLN A 22 17.74 12.36 17.34
N VAL A 23 16.86 11.48 16.87
CA VAL A 23 15.97 10.70 17.76
C VAL A 23 16.77 9.79 18.69
N LEU A 24 17.87 9.20 18.22
CA LEU A 24 18.75 8.38 19.04
C LEU A 24 19.44 9.18 20.14
N HIS A 25 19.91 10.40 19.84
CA HIS A 25 20.45 11.33 20.83
C HIS A 25 19.42 11.69 21.90
N GLU A 26 18.20 12.05 21.50
CA GLU A 26 17.11 12.40 22.43
C GLU A 26 16.71 11.24 23.33
N LYS A 27 16.74 10.01 22.82
CA LYS A 27 16.46 8.79 23.59
C LYS A 27 17.65 8.31 24.43
N GLY A 28 18.83 8.92 24.30
CA GLY A 28 20.05 8.49 24.99
C GLY A 28 20.52 7.09 24.60
N VAL A 29 20.20 6.61 23.40
CA VAL A 29 20.61 5.29 22.90
C VAL A 29 21.56 5.47 21.72
N ARG A 30 22.63 4.66 21.66
CA ARG A 30 23.66 4.81 20.63
C ARG A 30 23.25 4.25 19.26
N ARG A 31 22.46 3.18 19.23
CA ARG A 31 22.25 2.37 18.01
C ARG A 31 20.80 2.01 17.77
N LEU A 32 20.43 2.04 16.50
CA LEU A 32 19.21 1.45 15.95
C LEU A 32 19.59 0.36 14.94
N VAL A 33 19.02 -0.82 15.06
CA VAL A 33 19.15 -1.92 14.10
C VAL A 33 17.86 -2.06 13.31
N LEU A 34 17.99 -2.05 11.98
CA LEU A 34 16.92 -2.15 11.00
C LEU A 34 17.23 -3.33 10.07
N SER A 35 16.22 -4.09 9.66
CA SER A 35 16.35 -5.21 8.71
C SER A 35 15.22 -5.30 7.69
N SER A 36 14.18 -4.46 7.80
CA SER A 36 13.09 -4.40 6.85
C SER A 36 13.58 -3.79 5.55
N THR A 37 13.13 -4.36 4.42
CA THR A 37 13.48 -3.88 3.09
C THR A 37 13.06 -2.42 2.91
N GLU A 38 11.93 -2.01 3.48
CA GLU A 38 11.48 -0.62 3.47
C GLU A 38 12.40 0.32 4.25
N ALA A 39 12.84 -0.05 5.46
CA ALA A 39 13.73 0.79 6.26
C ALA A 39 15.09 0.97 5.60
N ILE A 40 15.65 -0.13 5.07
CA ILE A 40 16.92 -0.10 4.34
C ILE A 40 16.78 0.75 3.07
N TYR A 41 15.71 0.55 2.30
CA TYR A 41 15.44 1.39 1.12
C TYR A 41 15.27 2.86 1.50
N TYR A 42 14.52 3.16 2.55
CA TYR A 42 14.26 4.53 3.01
C TYR A 42 15.54 5.28 3.35
N LEU A 43 16.50 4.62 4.01
CA LEU A 43 17.73 5.26 4.50
C LEU A 43 18.92 5.17 3.55
N THR A 44 18.86 4.31 2.53
CA THR A 44 20.02 4.03 1.66
C THR A 44 19.72 3.98 0.17
N GLY A 45 18.45 3.86 -0.22
CA GLY A 45 18.02 3.60 -1.60
C GLY A 45 18.35 2.19 -2.10
N ALA A 46 18.89 1.31 -1.25
CA ALA A 46 19.23 -0.06 -1.64
C ALA A 46 17.96 -0.91 -1.74
N THR A 47 17.79 -1.56 -2.88
CA THR A 47 16.74 -2.54 -3.14
C THR A 47 17.30 -3.94 -3.14
N TYR A 48 16.65 -4.87 -2.46
CA TYR A 48 17.06 -6.26 -2.39
C TYR A 48 15.85 -7.11 -1.97
N GLU A 49 15.92 -8.41 -2.22
CA GLU A 49 14.96 -9.39 -1.73
C GLU A 49 15.71 -10.31 -0.74
N PRO A 50 15.40 -10.27 0.57
CA PRO A 50 16.19 -10.99 1.58
C PRO A 50 16.15 -12.50 1.38
N LEU A 51 15.00 -13.07 1.02
CA LEU A 51 14.74 -14.50 1.16
C LEU A 51 15.14 -14.97 2.58
N GLU A 52 16.05 -15.93 2.71
CA GLU A 52 16.62 -16.40 3.99
C GLU A 52 17.83 -15.58 4.49
N ARG A 53 18.22 -14.52 3.77
CA ARG A 53 19.46 -13.77 3.98
C ARG A 53 19.18 -12.36 4.52
N PRO A 54 19.11 -12.17 5.84
CA PRO A 54 18.81 -10.86 6.39
C PRO A 54 19.93 -9.86 6.11
N VAL A 55 19.54 -8.64 5.77
CA VAL A 55 20.42 -7.47 5.74
C VAL A 55 20.13 -6.65 6.98
N PHE A 56 21.17 -6.08 7.59
CA PHE A 56 21.03 -5.23 8.77
C PHE A 56 21.67 -3.86 8.54
N LEU A 57 20.88 -2.80 8.71
CA LEU A 57 21.37 -1.44 8.78
C LEU A 57 21.42 -1.02 10.26
N ILE A 58 22.62 -0.72 10.74
CA ILE A 58 22.89 -0.23 12.08
C ILE A 58 23.14 1.27 11.95
N VAL A 59 22.21 2.10 12.40
CA VAL A 59 22.40 3.55 12.46
C VAL A 59 23.04 3.90 13.81
N ASP A 60 24.19 4.55 13.78
CA ASP A 60 24.92 4.99 14.98
C ASP A 60 24.63 6.48 15.23
N ALA A 61 24.34 6.86 16.48
CA ALA A 61 24.13 8.24 16.88
C ALA A 61 25.38 9.13 16.71
N VAL A 62 26.56 8.54 16.51
CA VAL A 62 27.84 9.26 16.31
C VAL A 62 28.53 8.71 15.07
N LEU A 63 29.38 9.51 14.41
CA LEU A 63 30.11 9.06 13.23
C LEU A 63 31.02 7.83 13.52
N PRO A 64 31.15 6.88 12.57
CA PRO A 64 30.45 6.82 11.27
C PRO A 64 28.94 6.64 11.44
N ASP A 65 28.14 7.30 10.59
CA ASP A 65 26.68 7.44 10.78
C ASP A 65 25.91 6.13 10.68
N TYR A 66 26.46 5.12 10.01
CA TYR A 66 25.87 3.79 9.97
C TYR A 66 26.88 2.68 9.63
N ARG A 67 26.45 1.43 9.83
CA ARG A 67 27.07 0.19 9.33
C ARG A 67 26.00 -0.66 8.64
N LEU A 68 26.34 -1.32 7.56
CA LEU A 68 25.43 -2.17 6.78
C LEU A 68 26.02 -3.58 6.71
N LEU A 69 25.40 -4.53 7.40
CA LEU A 69 25.78 -5.94 7.34
C LEU A 69 24.95 -6.67 6.29
N VAL A 70 25.62 -7.23 5.27
CA VAL A 70 24.98 -7.87 4.11
C VAL A 70 25.54 -9.28 3.87
N PRO A 71 24.81 -10.15 3.17
CA PRO A 71 25.40 -11.39 2.64
C PRO A 71 26.58 -11.06 1.71
N LEU A 72 27.65 -11.85 1.75
CA LEU A 72 28.83 -11.60 0.91
C LEU A 72 28.49 -11.48 -0.59
N LEU A 73 27.53 -12.27 -1.08
CA LEU A 73 27.06 -12.23 -2.47
C LEU A 73 26.37 -10.90 -2.85
N GLU A 74 25.82 -10.19 -1.88
CA GLU A 74 25.06 -8.96 -2.06
C GLU A 74 25.93 -7.70 -1.98
N ARG A 75 27.20 -7.84 -1.57
CA ARG A 75 28.11 -6.71 -1.34
C ARG A 75 28.21 -5.77 -2.53
N THR A 76 28.51 -6.30 -3.71
CA THR A 76 28.73 -5.50 -4.93
C THR A 76 27.44 -4.90 -5.49
N HIS A 77 26.30 -5.48 -5.13
CA HIS A 77 24.98 -4.95 -5.49
C HIS A 77 24.63 -3.75 -4.61
N LEU A 78 24.62 -3.91 -3.28
CA LEU A 78 24.23 -2.84 -2.36
C LEU A 78 25.22 -1.68 -2.31
N GLU A 79 26.50 -1.90 -2.63
CA GLU A 79 27.50 -0.84 -2.82
C GLU A 79 27.07 0.21 -3.86
N LYS A 80 26.26 -0.17 -4.85
CA LYS A 80 25.81 0.74 -5.92
C LYS A 80 24.62 1.61 -5.52
N ALA A 81 24.01 1.35 -4.37
CA ALA A 81 22.87 2.12 -3.90
C ALA A 81 23.31 3.54 -3.52
N TRP A 82 22.48 4.53 -3.87
CA TRP A 82 22.83 5.95 -3.79
C TRP A 82 23.27 6.42 -2.40
N GLY A 83 22.61 5.92 -1.36
CA GLY A 83 22.89 6.28 0.02
C GLY A 83 23.92 5.37 0.70
N VAL A 84 24.55 4.43 -0.01
CA VAL A 84 25.52 3.48 0.54
C VAL A 84 26.95 3.89 0.19
N ARG A 85 27.77 4.02 1.22
CA ARG A 85 29.22 4.19 1.20
C ARG A 85 29.90 2.83 1.40
N PRO A 86 30.88 2.43 0.56
CA PRO A 86 31.56 1.13 0.67
C PRO A 86 32.22 0.88 2.03
N ALA A 87 32.75 1.93 2.67
CA ALA A 87 33.41 1.83 3.98
C ALA A 87 32.48 1.40 5.12
N GLY A 88 31.17 1.55 4.96
CA GLY A 88 30.18 1.11 5.94
C GLY A 88 29.70 -0.32 5.76
N ILE A 89 30.14 -1.03 4.71
CA ILE A 89 29.63 -2.38 4.38
C ILE A 89 30.46 -3.44 5.10
N HIS A 90 29.77 -4.26 5.89
CA HIS A 90 30.27 -5.49 6.50
C HIS A 90 29.58 -6.68 5.84
N THR A 91 30.25 -7.83 5.81
CA THR A 91 29.72 -9.03 5.15
C THR A 91 29.72 -10.26 6.05
N TYR A 92 28.77 -11.16 5.81
CA TYR A 92 28.73 -12.50 6.40
C TYR A 92 28.56 -13.59 5.32
N ARG A 93 28.85 -14.85 5.64
CA ARG A 93 28.61 -15.98 4.72
C ARG A 93 27.14 -16.37 4.80
N GLU A 94 26.47 -16.52 3.65
CA GLU A 94 25.05 -16.87 3.63
C GLU A 94 24.77 -18.27 4.20
N TYR A 95 23.49 -18.55 4.43
CA TYR A 95 23.03 -19.83 4.96
C TYR A 95 23.24 -20.98 3.93
N PRO A 96 23.67 -22.19 4.38
CA PRO A 96 24.18 -22.52 5.70
C PRO A 96 25.65 -22.06 5.85
N ALA A 97 25.88 -21.14 6.78
CA ALA A 97 27.22 -20.59 7.04
C ALA A 97 28.05 -21.55 7.90
N PRO A 98 29.37 -21.65 7.71
CA PRO A 98 30.27 -22.24 8.70
C PRO A 98 30.12 -21.58 10.07
N ALA A 99 30.39 -22.32 11.14
CA ALA A 99 30.31 -21.80 12.51
C ALA A 99 31.17 -20.54 12.68
N GLY A 100 30.60 -19.47 13.23
CA GLY A 100 31.30 -18.19 13.40
C GLY A 100 31.27 -17.26 12.17
N GLU A 101 30.67 -17.69 11.06
CA GLU A 101 30.62 -16.92 9.81
C GLU A 101 29.21 -16.43 9.44
N GLY A 102 28.18 -16.83 10.19
CA GLY A 102 26.79 -16.46 9.94
C GLY A 102 26.45 -15.05 10.38
N TRP A 103 25.27 -14.55 9.99
CA TRP A 103 24.85 -13.19 10.31
C TRP A 103 24.79 -12.92 11.81
N ALA A 104 24.37 -13.90 12.61
CA ALA A 104 24.27 -13.79 14.07
C ALA A 104 25.65 -13.57 14.71
N ASP A 105 26.67 -14.30 14.23
CA ASP A 105 28.06 -14.18 14.68
C ASP A 105 28.68 -12.84 14.27
N ARG A 106 28.26 -12.29 13.12
CA ARG A 106 28.82 -11.05 12.56
C ARG A 106 28.13 -9.80 13.06
N ILE A 107 26.85 -9.85 13.44
CA ILE A 107 26.12 -8.65 13.86
C ILE A 107 26.44 -8.23 15.29
N LEU A 108 26.53 -9.18 16.24
CA LEU A 108 26.73 -8.86 17.65
C LEU A 108 28.01 -8.06 17.94
N PRO A 109 29.17 -8.37 17.31
CA PRO A 109 30.37 -7.54 17.46
C PRO A 109 30.18 -6.10 16.98
N LEU A 110 29.33 -5.84 15.98
CA LEU A 110 29.07 -4.48 15.48
C LEU A 110 28.24 -3.62 16.46
N LEU A 111 27.64 -4.26 17.47
CA LEU A 111 26.84 -3.64 18.52
C LEU A 111 27.64 -3.37 19.81
N ASP A 112 28.92 -3.78 19.87
CA ASP A 112 29.90 -3.54 20.96
C ASP A 112 29.39 -3.84 22.39
N ASP A 113 28.55 -4.86 22.58
CA ASP A 113 27.97 -5.26 23.88
C ASP A 113 27.18 -4.15 24.63
N ARG A 114 26.76 -3.10 23.90
CA ARG A 114 25.93 -2.00 24.44
C ARG A 114 24.45 -2.27 24.20
N SER A 115 23.59 -1.58 24.96
CA SER A 115 22.17 -1.57 24.66
C SER A 115 21.89 -0.86 23.34
N PHE A 116 20.88 -1.36 22.61
CA PHE A 116 20.48 -0.82 21.31
C PHE A 116 18.95 -0.92 21.14
N LEU A 117 18.44 -0.21 20.13
CA LEU A 117 17.06 -0.34 19.68
C LEU A 117 17.01 -1.20 18.42
N PHE A 118 15.91 -1.93 18.23
CA PHE A 118 15.61 -2.58 16.95
C PHE A 118 14.15 -2.32 16.54
N GLU A 119 13.90 -2.28 15.22
CA GLU A 119 12.57 -1.94 14.69
C GLU A 119 11.51 -3.03 14.89
N PRO A 120 10.22 -2.64 14.89
CA PRO A 120 9.13 -3.59 14.73
C PRO A 120 9.16 -4.29 13.36
N GLY A 121 8.57 -5.50 13.31
CA GLY A 121 8.43 -6.27 12.07
C GLY A 121 9.65 -7.12 11.68
N ILE A 122 10.72 -7.10 12.49
CA ILE A 122 11.89 -7.98 12.31
C ILE A 122 11.50 -9.47 12.52
N PRO A 123 12.12 -10.44 11.82
CA PRO A 123 11.82 -11.86 12.03
C PRO A 123 12.01 -12.29 13.49
N PHE A 124 11.15 -13.18 13.97
CA PHE A 124 11.14 -13.59 15.38
C PHE A 124 12.49 -14.12 15.87
N GLU A 125 13.18 -14.94 15.07
CA GLU A 125 14.50 -15.48 15.41
C GLU A 125 15.54 -14.38 15.67
N VAL A 126 15.45 -13.28 14.93
CA VAL A 126 16.33 -12.12 15.08
C VAL A 126 15.90 -11.30 16.30
N ALA A 127 14.59 -11.08 16.49
CA ALA A 127 14.06 -10.39 17.66
C ALA A 127 14.47 -11.09 18.97
N ASP A 128 14.41 -12.42 18.99
CA ASP A 128 14.82 -13.24 20.14
C ASP A 128 16.32 -13.08 20.43
N LEU A 129 17.18 -13.19 19.41
CA LEU A 129 18.62 -12.97 19.56
C LEU A 129 18.90 -11.55 20.09
N PHE A 130 18.26 -10.53 19.52
CA PHE A 130 18.47 -9.13 19.91
C PHE A 130 17.99 -8.87 21.33
N THR A 131 16.83 -9.39 21.71
CA THR A 131 16.30 -9.23 23.08
C THR A 131 17.23 -9.87 24.11
N ARG A 132 17.76 -11.06 23.83
CA ARG A 132 18.78 -11.73 24.68
C ARG A 132 20.13 -10.99 24.70
N SER A 133 20.36 -10.09 23.75
CA SER A 133 21.61 -9.35 23.58
C SER A 133 21.49 -7.86 23.94
N LYS A 134 20.62 -7.48 24.89
CA LYS A 134 20.40 -6.09 25.36
C LYS A 134 19.69 -5.16 24.35
N GLY A 135 19.10 -5.73 23.30
CA GLY A 135 18.25 -5.01 22.36
C GLY A 135 16.86 -4.74 22.95
N ARG A 136 16.27 -3.60 22.61
CA ARG A 136 14.88 -3.27 22.94
C ARG A 136 14.11 -2.88 21.69
N LEU A 137 12.89 -3.38 21.58
CA LEU A 137 11.99 -3.01 20.50
C LEU A 137 11.61 -1.51 20.60
N ALA A 138 11.73 -0.78 19.51
CA ALA A 138 11.23 0.59 19.40
C ALA A 138 10.96 0.98 17.94
N ASP A 139 9.84 1.65 17.68
CA ASP A 139 9.60 2.31 16.40
C ASP A 139 10.24 3.71 16.39
N VAL A 140 11.31 3.85 15.63
CA VAL A 140 12.02 5.13 15.40
C VAL A 140 11.69 5.72 14.04
N LEU A 141 11.42 4.88 13.03
CA LEU A 141 11.23 5.32 11.65
C LEU A 141 9.80 5.76 11.36
N GLY A 142 8.79 5.15 11.99
CA GLY A 142 7.38 5.49 11.77
C GLY A 142 7.12 6.99 11.87
N PRO A 143 7.49 7.65 12.98
CA PRO A 143 7.30 9.10 13.12
C PRO A 143 8.04 9.95 12.09
N ILE A 144 9.23 9.52 11.65
CA ILE A 144 10.04 10.24 10.65
C ILE A 144 9.39 10.16 9.26
N ARG A 145 8.76 9.02 8.93
CA ARG A 145 8.11 8.76 7.64
C ARG A 145 6.74 9.42 7.49
N LEU A 146 6.13 9.90 8.59
CA LEU A 146 4.80 10.52 8.57
C LEU A 146 4.75 11.74 7.63
N VAL A 147 5.74 12.62 7.74
CA VAL A 147 5.81 13.89 7.01
C VAL A 147 6.80 13.76 5.85
N LYS A 148 6.27 13.85 4.62
CA LYS A 148 7.01 13.56 3.40
C LYS A 148 7.88 14.75 3.03
N SER A 149 9.09 14.50 2.55
CA SER A 149 9.87 15.55 1.92
C SER A 149 9.28 15.94 0.55
N PRO A 150 9.64 17.10 -0.01
CA PRO A 150 9.25 17.47 -1.37
C PRO A 150 9.61 16.39 -2.40
N TRP A 151 10.76 15.73 -2.23
CA TRP A 151 11.20 14.66 -3.11
C TRP A 151 10.28 13.44 -3.05
N GLU A 152 9.87 13.04 -1.84
CA GLU A 152 8.95 11.92 -1.62
C GLU A 152 7.57 12.18 -2.21
N ILE A 153 7.07 13.41 -2.06
CA ILE A 153 5.80 13.83 -2.64
C ILE A 153 5.83 13.69 -4.17
N GLU A 154 6.94 14.03 -4.83
CA GLU A 154 7.07 13.85 -6.28
C GLU A 154 7.12 12.37 -6.70
N GLN A 155 7.72 11.49 -5.89
CA GLN A 155 7.68 10.05 -6.15
C GLN A 155 6.26 9.48 -5.98
N ILE A 156 5.53 9.94 -4.96
CA ILE A 156 4.13 9.52 -4.76
C ILE A 156 3.23 10.03 -5.88
N LYS A 157 3.39 11.29 -6.32
CA LYS A 157 2.69 11.83 -7.51
C LYS A 157 2.97 11.00 -8.75
N ARG A 158 4.20 10.51 -8.94
CA ARG A 158 4.54 9.58 -10.02
C ARG A 158 3.73 8.29 -9.91
N ALA A 159 3.69 7.65 -8.74
CA ALA A 159 2.89 6.45 -8.51
C ALA A 159 1.38 6.68 -8.75
N ALA A 160 0.85 7.82 -8.30
CA ALA A 160 -0.55 8.20 -8.47
C ALA A 160 -0.97 8.31 -9.94
N ARG A 161 -0.13 8.89 -10.81
CA ARG A 161 -0.39 8.92 -12.27
C ARG A 161 -0.56 7.52 -12.87
N TYR A 162 0.14 6.54 -12.33
CA TYR A 162 0.05 5.16 -12.78
C TYR A 162 -1.15 4.42 -12.19
N ALA A 163 -1.62 4.80 -11.00
CA ALA A 163 -2.91 4.35 -10.47
C ALA A 163 -4.06 4.87 -11.33
N ASP A 164 -4.04 6.17 -11.66
CA ASP A 164 -5.03 6.79 -12.57
C ASP A 164 -5.07 6.10 -13.93
N TRP A 165 -3.89 5.79 -14.49
CA TRP A 165 -3.82 5.03 -15.74
C TRP A 165 -4.49 3.65 -15.61
N GLY A 166 -4.27 2.95 -14.50
CA GLY A 166 -4.87 1.64 -14.22
C GLY A 166 -6.39 1.73 -14.15
N ILE A 167 -6.94 2.67 -13.39
CA ILE A 167 -8.39 2.93 -13.31
C ILE A 167 -8.96 3.24 -14.69
N ALA A 168 -8.34 4.14 -15.44
CA ALA A 168 -8.82 4.50 -16.78
C ALA A 168 -8.88 3.29 -17.72
N ARG A 169 -7.86 2.41 -17.69
CA ARG A 169 -7.84 1.19 -18.51
C ARG A 169 -8.89 0.17 -18.08
N MET A 170 -9.15 0.03 -16.78
CA MET A 170 -10.19 -0.87 -16.29
C MET A 170 -11.59 -0.37 -16.67
N LEU A 171 -11.87 0.92 -16.47
CA LEU A 171 -13.16 1.51 -16.83
C LEU A 171 -13.42 1.45 -18.35
N GLU A 172 -12.39 1.67 -19.18
CA GLU A 172 -12.48 1.52 -20.63
C GLU A 172 -12.73 0.06 -21.08
N ALA A 173 -12.29 -0.92 -20.28
CA ALA A 173 -12.45 -2.33 -20.57
C ALA A 173 -13.77 -2.92 -20.08
N ALA A 174 -14.39 -2.28 -19.09
CA ALA A 174 -15.55 -2.81 -18.39
C ALA A 174 -16.85 -2.56 -19.15
N TYR A 175 -17.70 -3.57 -19.21
CA TYR A 175 -19.04 -3.54 -19.78
C TYR A 175 -19.87 -4.68 -19.18
N ASP A 176 -21.19 -4.65 -19.36
CA ASP A 176 -22.10 -5.70 -18.89
C ASP A 176 -21.79 -7.05 -19.56
N GLY A 177 -21.39 -8.05 -18.78
CA GLY A 177 -20.91 -9.34 -19.24
C GLY A 177 -19.40 -9.44 -19.49
N ALA A 178 -18.61 -8.39 -19.21
CA ALA A 178 -17.16 -8.49 -19.18
C ALA A 178 -16.75 -9.45 -18.04
N SER A 179 -15.78 -10.33 -18.27
CA SER A 179 -15.16 -11.08 -17.17
C SER A 179 -14.09 -10.26 -16.45
N VAL A 180 -13.83 -10.61 -15.20
CA VAL A 180 -12.69 -10.07 -14.43
C VAL A 180 -11.38 -10.19 -15.24
N ALA A 181 -11.16 -11.31 -15.93
CA ALA A 181 -10.00 -11.51 -16.79
C ALA A 181 -9.89 -10.50 -17.94
N GLU A 182 -11.00 -10.11 -18.57
CA GLU A 182 -11.02 -9.16 -19.69
C GLU A 182 -10.63 -7.75 -19.27
N VAL A 183 -11.09 -7.35 -18.08
CA VAL A 183 -10.74 -6.08 -17.45
C VAL A 183 -9.31 -6.11 -16.92
N PHE A 184 -8.87 -7.20 -16.29
CA PHE A 184 -7.49 -7.38 -15.85
C PHE A 184 -6.51 -7.34 -17.03
N ALA A 185 -6.85 -7.97 -18.17
CA ALA A 185 -6.02 -7.93 -19.38
C ALA A 185 -5.76 -6.49 -19.88
N ALA A 186 -6.65 -5.53 -19.57
CA ALA A 186 -6.50 -4.12 -19.93
C ALA A 186 -5.24 -3.47 -19.35
N THR A 187 -4.83 -3.94 -18.17
CA THR A 187 -3.81 -3.28 -17.35
C THR A 187 -2.44 -3.94 -17.50
N THR A 188 -2.34 -5.08 -18.18
CA THR A 188 -1.08 -5.82 -18.42
C THR A 188 0.02 -4.99 -19.11
N GLY A 189 -0.36 -3.95 -19.87
CA GLY A 189 0.58 -3.01 -20.48
C GLY A 189 1.27 -2.05 -19.50
N TRP A 190 0.89 -2.07 -18.22
CA TRP A 190 1.37 -1.14 -17.19
C TRP A 190 2.89 -1.15 -17.04
N GLN A 191 3.50 -2.32 -16.85
CA GLN A 191 4.95 -2.41 -16.62
C GLN A 191 5.73 -1.87 -17.82
N ARG A 192 5.29 -2.17 -19.04
CA ARG A 192 5.86 -1.61 -20.28
C ARG A 192 5.70 -0.08 -20.37
N LYS A 193 4.63 0.48 -19.78
CA LYS A 193 4.44 1.93 -19.71
C LYS A 193 5.42 2.54 -18.70
N VAL A 194 5.53 1.97 -17.50
CA VAL A 194 6.46 2.45 -16.47
C VAL A 194 7.91 2.39 -16.97
N ILE A 195 8.37 1.26 -17.53
CA ILE A 195 9.74 1.10 -18.07
C ILE A 195 10.09 2.17 -19.12
N ARG A 196 9.10 2.61 -19.92
CA ARG A 196 9.33 3.62 -20.96
C ARG A 196 9.40 5.05 -20.43
N GLU A 197 8.76 5.31 -19.31
CA GLU A 197 8.55 6.67 -18.78
C GLU A 197 9.37 6.94 -17.50
N VAL A 198 9.87 5.89 -16.85
CA VAL A 198 10.66 5.93 -15.62
C VAL A 198 12.06 5.41 -15.94
N PRO A 199 13.04 6.28 -16.24
CA PRO A 199 14.34 5.82 -16.72
C PRO A 199 15.19 5.13 -15.65
N ASP A 200 14.87 5.35 -14.37
CA ASP A 200 15.44 4.69 -13.20
C ASP A 200 14.57 3.52 -12.70
N PHE A 201 13.84 2.85 -13.59
CA PHE A 201 12.94 1.76 -13.23
C PHE A 201 13.66 0.68 -12.41
N ASP A 202 13.19 0.46 -11.19
CA ASP A 202 13.62 -0.62 -10.32
C ASP A 202 12.53 -1.69 -10.23
N ALA A 203 12.83 -2.88 -10.75
CA ALA A 203 11.88 -4.00 -10.78
C ALA A 203 11.55 -4.59 -9.40
N LEU A 204 12.46 -4.49 -8.43
CA LEU A 204 12.25 -4.99 -7.07
C LEU A 204 11.34 -4.04 -6.28
N ALA A 205 11.46 -2.74 -6.54
CA ALA A 205 10.69 -1.70 -5.86
C ALA A 205 9.46 -1.21 -6.64
N THR A 206 9.14 -1.80 -7.78
CA THR A 206 7.98 -1.42 -8.61
C THR A 206 6.98 -2.56 -8.74
N LYS A 207 5.75 -2.35 -8.25
CA LYS A 207 4.68 -3.37 -8.22
C LYS A 207 3.32 -2.71 -8.45
N CYS A 208 2.35 -3.45 -8.97
CA CYS A 208 0.97 -2.97 -9.07
C CYS A 208 -0.03 -4.10 -8.81
N ILE A 209 -1.21 -3.73 -8.32
CA ILE A 209 -2.39 -4.57 -8.28
C ILE A 209 -3.52 -3.77 -8.92
N PHE A 210 -4.06 -4.29 -10.02
CA PHE A 210 -5.25 -3.75 -10.67
C PHE A 210 -6.27 -4.84 -10.78
N ALA A 211 -7.48 -4.63 -10.26
CA ALA A 211 -8.57 -5.55 -10.52
C ALA A 211 -9.93 -4.89 -10.34
N PRO A 212 -10.96 -5.34 -11.08
CA PRO A 212 -12.34 -5.08 -10.73
C PRO A 212 -12.82 -6.09 -9.70
N TRP A 213 -13.61 -5.63 -8.74
CA TRP A 213 -14.45 -6.42 -7.86
C TRP A 213 -15.88 -6.33 -8.37
N PRO A 214 -16.42 -7.39 -9.00
CA PRO A 214 -17.80 -7.39 -9.46
C PRO A 214 -18.79 -7.50 -8.30
N ALA A 215 -20.00 -6.98 -8.49
CA ALA A 215 -21.11 -7.21 -7.58
C ALA A 215 -21.56 -8.68 -7.67
N PRO A 216 -22.08 -9.28 -6.59
CA PRO A 216 -22.18 -8.72 -5.23
C PRO A 216 -20.89 -8.86 -4.41
N LEU A 217 -19.87 -9.54 -4.94
CA LEU A 217 -18.60 -9.82 -4.25
C LEU A 217 -17.81 -8.56 -3.88
N SER A 218 -18.08 -7.43 -4.54
CA SER A 218 -17.54 -6.12 -4.16
C SER A 218 -17.89 -5.68 -2.74
N ALA A 219 -18.85 -6.32 -2.07
CA ALA A 219 -19.11 -6.15 -0.64
C ALA A 219 -17.98 -6.68 0.25
N GLU A 220 -17.07 -7.50 -0.28
CA GLU A 220 -15.93 -8.10 0.42
C GLU A 220 -14.63 -7.46 -0.08
N PRO A 221 -14.10 -6.41 0.59
CA PRO A 221 -13.03 -5.57 0.06
C PRO A 221 -11.70 -6.30 -0.17
N HIS A 222 -11.45 -7.42 0.53
CA HIS A 222 -10.22 -8.22 0.42
C HIS A 222 -10.44 -9.59 -0.24
N SER A 223 -11.65 -9.87 -0.73
CA SER A 223 -11.90 -11.09 -1.51
C SER A 223 -11.09 -11.08 -2.82
N VAL A 224 -10.87 -12.26 -3.41
CA VAL A 224 -10.25 -12.37 -4.73
C VAL A 224 -11.30 -12.83 -5.72
N PRO A 225 -11.77 -11.96 -6.64
CA PRO A 225 -12.82 -12.32 -7.56
C PRO A 225 -12.33 -13.38 -8.57
N PRO A 226 -13.10 -14.46 -8.83
CA PRO A 226 -12.72 -15.46 -9.83
C PRO A 226 -12.56 -14.81 -11.21
N LEU A 227 -11.50 -15.17 -11.95
CA LEU A 227 -11.19 -14.58 -13.26
C LEU A 227 -12.34 -14.69 -14.28
N ARG A 228 -13.19 -15.71 -14.15
CA ARG A 228 -14.35 -15.95 -15.03
C ARG A 228 -15.63 -15.25 -14.56
N MET A 229 -15.65 -14.73 -13.33
CA MET A 229 -16.80 -13.98 -12.82
C MET A 229 -17.09 -12.80 -13.74
N LYS A 230 -18.38 -12.55 -13.96
CA LYS A 230 -18.86 -11.56 -14.90
C LYS A 230 -19.26 -10.30 -14.15
N LEU A 231 -18.96 -9.16 -14.75
CA LEU A 231 -19.52 -7.88 -14.36
C LEU A 231 -20.97 -7.89 -14.81
N GLU A 232 -21.88 -7.74 -13.88
CA GLU A 232 -23.30 -7.47 -14.15
C GLU A 232 -23.53 -5.96 -14.06
N ARG A 233 -24.66 -5.49 -13.52
CA ARG A 233 -25.04 -4.07 -13.51
C ARG A 233 -24.17 -3.21 -12.59
N GLY A 234 -23.71 -3.74 -11.47
CA GLY A 234 -23.03 -3.00 -10.40
C GLY A 234 -23.72 -3.19 -9.05
N PRO A 235 -23.22 -2.54 -7.97
CA PRO A 235 -22.02 -1.69 -7.92
C PRO A 235 -20.72 -2.50 -7.94
N HIS A 236 -19.83 -2.19 -8.86
CA HIS A 236 -18.49 -2.76 -8.94
C HIS A 236 -17.45 -1.83 -8.34
N VAL A 237 -16.32 -2.34 -7.87
CA VAL A 237 -15.18 -1.52 -7.42
C VAL A 237 -13.98 -1.78 -8.31
N ALA A 238 -13.46 -0.76 -8.97
CA ALA A 238 -12.16 -0.83 -9.65
C ALA A 238 -11.07 -0.40 -8.66
N LEU A 239 -10.10 -1.28 -8.39
CA LEU A 239 -8.98 -1.02 -7.47
C LEU A 239 -7.68 -0.88 -8.24
N ALA A 240 -6.93 0.17 -7.93
CA ALA A 240 -5.57 0.39 -8.39
C ALA A 240 -4.64 0.69 -7.22
N LEU A 241 -3.81 -0.29 -6.86
CA LEU A 241 -2.67 -0.11 -5.96
C LEU A 241 -1.40 -0.08 -6.79
N THR A 242 -0.64 1.01 -6.74
CA THR A 242 0.64 1.13 -7.46
C THR A 242 1.75 1.45 -6.50
N ARG A 243 2.92 0.88 -6.79
CA ARG A 243 4.20 1.25 -6.21
C ARG A 243 5.19 1.42 -7.35
N VAL A 244 5.84 2.57 -7.44
CA VAL A 244 6.86 2.85 -8.47
C VAL A 244 8.11 3.35 -7.78
N ASN A 245 9.21 2.61 -7.93
CA ASN A 245 10.48 2.87 -7.24
C ASN A 245 10.25 3.12 -5.74
N GLY A 246 9.56 2.19 -5.08
CA GLY A 246 9.35 2.19 -3.63
C GLY A 246 8.11 2.94 -3.17
N TYR A 247 7.72 4.04 -3.84
CA TYR A 247 6.63 4.89 -3.38
C TYR A 247 5.27 4.47 -3.90
N ALA A 248 4.29 4.48 -2.99
CA ALA A 248 2.95 3.95 -3.21
C ALA A 248 1.91 5.04 -3.49
N ALA A 249 0.89 4.67 -4.24
CA ALA A 249 -0.36 5.40 -4.35
C ALA A 249 -1.52 4.42 -4.59
N GLU A 250 -2.72 4.89 -4.30
CA GLU A 250 -3.95 4.15 -4.52
C GLU A 250 -5.01 5.04 -5.17
N CYS A 251 -5.81 4.41 -6.03
CA CYS A 251 -7.07 4.95 -6.49
C CYS A 251 -8.11 3.84 -6.54
N GLU A 252 -9.33 4.11 -6.09
CA GLU A 252 -10.47 3.21 -6.28
C GLU A 252 -11.71 3.95 -6.76
N ARG A 253 -12.54 3.27 -7.56
CA ARG A 253 -13.83 3.82 -8.02
C ARG A 253 -14.94 2.79 -7.97
N THR A 254 -16.09 3.21 -7.46
CA THR A 254 -17.34 2.48 -7.59
C THR A 254 -17.94 2.79 -8.95
N PHE A 255 -18.27 1.78 -9.75
CA PHE A 255 -18.82 1.97 -11.09
C PHE A 255 -19.94 0.98 -11.41
N PHE A 256 -20.71 1.31 -12.44
CA PHE A 256 -21.84 0.56 -12.93
C PHE A 256 -21.69 0.32 -14.43
N THR A 257 -22.17 -0.81 -14.94
CA THR A 257 -22.20 -1.10 -16.38
C THR A 257 -23.58 -0.84 -17.01
N ALA A 258 -24.55 -0.47 -16.18
CA ALA A 258 -25.90 -0.06 -16.55
C ALA A 258 -26.37 1.09 -15.64
N PRO A 259 -27.40 1.86 -16.03
CA PRO A 259 -27.95 2.90 -15.17
C PRO A 259 -28.34 2.35 -13.78
N PRO A 260 -27.88 2.97 -12.68
CA PRO A 260 -28.22 2.53 -11.33
C PRO A 260 -29.70 2.82 -11.03
N SER A 261 -30.30 1.97 -10.21
CA SER A 261 -31.59 2.22 -9.57
C SER A 261 -31.54 3.42 -8.62
N ALA A 262 -32.71 3.90 -8.19
CA ALA A 262 -32.80 4.99 -7.21
C ALA A 262 -32.10 4.64 -5.89
N GLU A 263 -32.18 3.39 -5.46
CA GLU A 263 -31.56 2.89 -4.23
C GLU A 263 -30.03 2.84 -4.35
N GLU A 264 -29.49 2.29 -5.46
CA GLU A 264 -28.05 2.28 -5.73
C GLU A 264 -27.48 3.69 -5.84
N LYS A 265 -28.22 4.61 -6.48
CA LYS A 265 -27.87 6.03 -6.55
C LYS A 265 -27.80 6.64 -5.14
N GLY A 266 -28.79 6.38 -4.28
CA GLY A 266 -28.80 6.87 -2.91
C GLY A 266 -27.60 6.38 -2.10
N ARG A 267 -27.22 5.10 -2.23
CA ARG A 267 -26.02 4.55 -1.58
C ARG A 267 -24.72 5.17 -2.10
N PHE A 268 -24.60 5.36 -3.42
CA PHE A 268 -23.45 6.02 -4.02
C PHE A 268 -23.32 7.47 -3.51
N GLU A 269 -24.42 8.22 -3.47
CA GLU A 269 -24.44 9.60 -2.96
C GLU A 269 -24.11 9.66 -1.46
N LEU A 270 -24.57 8.68 -0.67
CA LEU A 270 -24.22 8.58 0.76
C LEU A 270 -22.71 8.35 0.96
N MET A 271 -22.10 7.43 0.21
CA MET A 271 -20.65 7.19 0.23
C MET A 271 -19.88 8.46 -0.15
N GLN A 272 -20.29 9.13 -1.23
CA GLN A 272 -19.68 10.39 -1.67
C GLN A 272 -19.82 11.49 -0.61
N ALA A 273 -20.97 11.60 0.06
CA ALA A 273 -21.17 12.58 1.13
C ALA A 273 -20.26 12.31 2.34
N ALA A 274 -20.08 11.03 2.72
CA ALA A 274 -19.16 10.62 3.78
C ALA A 274 -17.70 10.95 3.42
N ARG A 275 -17.29 10.65 2.18
CA ARG A 275 -15.96 11.00 1.65
C ARG A 275 -15.72 12.51 1.66
N GLN A 276 -16.70 13.29 1.19
CA GLN A 276 -16.60 14.76 1.22
C GLN A 276 -16.53 15.33 2.64
N LEU A 277 -17.24 14.73 3.61
CA LEU A 277 -17.11 15.11 5.01
C LEU A 277 -15.69 14.86 5.52
N ALA A 278 -15.13 13.68 5.28
CA ALA A 278 -13.74 13.37 5.65
C ALA A 278 -12.74 14.35 5.03
N MET A 279 -12.89 14.68 3.74
CA MET A 279 -12.05 15.66 3.04
C MET A 279 -12.12 17.06 3.67
N ARG A 280 -13.30 17.51 4.10
CA ARG A 280 -13.46 18.82 4.77
C ARG A 280 -12.83 18.86 6.16
N LEU A 281 -12.83 17.73 6.87
CA LEU A 281 -12.26 17.62 8.21
C LEU A 281 -10.73 17.44 8.17
N ALA A 282 -10.19 16.85 7.11
CA ALA A 282 -8.78 16.59 6.94
C ALA A 282 -7.98 17.88 6.63
N ARG A 283 -7.26 18.36 7.64
CA ARG A 283 -6.34 19.52 7.57
C ARG A 283 -5.29 19.42 8.68
N PRO A 284 -4.18 20.17 8.62
CA PRO A 284 -3.21 20.20 9.70
C PRO A 284 -3.85 20.50 11.06
N GLY A 285 -3.43 19.78 12.10
CA GLY A 285 -3.97 19.85 13.46
C GLY A 285 -5.24 19.03 13.70
N ALA A 286 -5.83 18.42 12.66
CA ALA A 286 -6.99 17.56 12.84
C ALA A 286 -6.59 16.21 13.45
N SER A 287 -7.33 15.78 14.47
CA SER A 287 -7.23 14.45 15.09
C SER A 287 -7.74 13.38 14.12
N CYS A 288 -6.91 12.37 13.84
CA CYS A 288 -7.31 11.26 12.98
C CYS A 288 -8.48 10.44 13.56
N HIS A 289 -8.53 10.31 14.89
CA HIS A 289 -9.69 9.74 15.60
C HIS A 289 -10.96 10.52 15.30
N ASP A 290 -10.91 11.85 15.47
CA ASP A 290 -12.11 12.68 15.39
C ASP A 290 -12.67 12.76 13.97
N ILE A 291 -11.82 12.64 12.95
CA ILE A 291 -12.25 12.54 11.55
C ILE A 291 -13.09 11.27 11.38
N ASP A 292 -12.54 10.10 11.75
CA ASP A 292 -13.23 8.82 11.56
C ASP A 292 -14.53 8.75 12.38
N ALA A 293 -14.48 9.21 13.65
CA ALA A 293 -15.64 9.26 14.53
C ALA A 293 -16.76 10.16 14.00
N GLN A 294 -16.44 11.30 13.38
CA GLN A 294 -17.44 12.16 12.75
C GLN A 294 -18.06 11.53 11.51
N VAL A 295 -17.26 10.85 10.68
CA VAL A 295 -17.79 10.11 9.53
C VAL A 295 -18.69 8.96 9.99
N ASN A 296 -18.30 8.24 11.04
CA ASN A 296 -19.12 7.18 11.65
C ASN A 296 -20.46 7.71 12.17
N ARG A 297 -20.45 8.82 12.91
CA ARG A 297 -21.68 9.46 13.39
C ARG A 297 -22.59 9.90 12.24
N PHE A 298 -22.02 10.56 11.23
CA PHE A 298 -22.77 10.97 10.04
C PHE A 298 -23.44 9.78 9.34
N LEU A 299 -22.72 8.68 9.15
CA LEU A 299 -23.26 7.47 8.52
C LEU A 299 -24.36 6.83 9.38
N ALA A 300 -24.18 6.77 10.70
CA ALA A 300 -25.17 6.23 11.63
C ALA A 300 -26.48 7.05 11.62
N GLU A 301 -26.39 8.38 11.58
CA GLU A 301 -27.56 9.29 11.45
C GLU A 301 -28.34 9.07 10.14
N LYS A 302 -27.67 8.55 9.10
CA LYS A 302 -28.28 8.18 7.81
C LYS A 302 -28.74 6.72 7.76
N GLY A 303 -28.71 6.00 8.89
CA GLY A 303 -29.14 4.62 9.00
C GLY A 303 -28.11 3.58 8.56
N TRP A 304 -26.85 3.98 8.35
CA TRP A 304 -25.76 3.07 8.02
C TRP A 304 -24.99 2.69 9.28
N THR A 305 -25.17 1.46 9.75
CA THR A 305 -24.62 1.00 11.03
C THR A 305 -23.15 0.59 10.94
N PRO A 306 -22.40 0.55 12.06
CA PRO A 306 -21.00 0.11 12.07
C PRO A 306 -20.76 -1.28 11.46
N SER A 307 -21.74 -2.18 11.53
CA SER A 307 -21.66 -3.52 10.89
C SER A 307 -21.56 -3.48 9.36
N LEU A 308 -21.95 -2.37 8.72
CA LEU A 308 -21.88 -2.16 7.27
C LEU A 308 -20.70 -1.25 6.88
N ARG A 309 -19.90 -0.82 7.87
CA ARG A 309 -18.64 -0.11 7.69
C ARG A 309 -17.51 -1.01 8.16
N LEU A 310 -16.87 -1.67 7.22
CA LEU A 310 -15.91 -2.73 7.52
C LEU A 310 -14.52 -2.21 7.93
N HIS A 311 -14.23 -0.92 7.73
CA HIS A 311 -12.92 -0.36 8.02
C HIS A 311 -12.92 1.17 8.27
N ARG A 312 -11.75 1.63 8.70
CA ARG A 312 -11.37 3.04 8.94
C ARG A 312 -11.56 3.95 7.72
N THR A 313 -11.66 5.27 7.94
CA THR A 313 -11.78 6.29 6.89
C THR A 313 -10.57 6.34 5.96
N GLY A 314 -9.37 5.99 6.44
CA GLY A 314 -8.17 5.98 5.61
C GLY A 314 -6.89 5.68 6.38
N HIS A 315 -5.76 5.74 5.67
CA HIS A 315 -4.42 5.50 6.18
C HIS A 315 -3.38 6.36 5.45
N GLY A 316 -2.13 6.35 5.89
CA GLY A 316 -1.03 7.01 5.22
C GLY A 316 -0.48 6.23 4.03
N PHE A 317 0.23 6.95 3.16
CA PHE A 317 1.04 6.40 2.07
C PHE A 317 2.49 6.86 2.18
N GLY A 318 3.41 6.05 1.68
CA GLY A 318 4.82 6.39 1.56
C GLY A 318 5.53 5.30 0.79
N LEU A 319 6.42 4.58 1.46
CA LEU A 319 6.97 3.33 0.90
C LEU A 319 5.96 2.18 1.03
N GLY A 320 5.16 2.20 2.11
CA GLY A 320 4.04 1.30 2.29
C GLY A 320 2.82 1.76 1.50
N ASN A 321 2.05 0.81 0.96
CA ASN A 321 0.68 1.11 0.53
C ASN A 321 -0.17 1.53 1.74
N HIS A 322 0.02 0.87 2.88
CA HIS A 322 -0.56 1.23 4.16
C HIS A 322 0.56 1.54 5.15
N GLU A 323 0.60 2.78 5.65
CA GLU A 323 1.47 3.21 6.75
C GLU A 323 0.73 4.27 7.61
N PRO A 324 1.23 4.65 8.80
CA PRO A 324 0.68 5.79 9.51
C PRO A 324 0.72 7.09 8.68
N PRO A 325 -0.16 8.08 8.94
CA PRO A 325 -1.14 8.10 10.03
C PRO A 325 -2.36 7.23 9.74
N TRP A 326 -3.04 6.74 10.78
CA TRP A 326 -4.28 5.98 10.64
C TRP A 326 -5.49 6.88 10.90
N ILE A 327 -6.32 7.13 9.88
CA ILE A 327 -7.59 7.88 10.05
C ILE A 327 -8.66 6.92 10.56
N ALA A 328 -8.55 6.58 11.83
CA ALA A 328 -9.35 5.55 12.49
C ALA A 328 -9.70 5.98 13.92
N GLU A 329 -10.89 5.61 14.39
CA GLU A 329 -11.19 5.64 15.81
C GLU A 329 -10.14 4.86 16.61
N GLY A 330 -9.66 5.47 17.70
CA GLY A 330 -8.56 4.96 18.52
C GLY A 330 -7.16 5.39 18.07
N SER A 331 -7.02 6.03 16.91
CA SER A 331 -5.73 6.62 16.49
C SER A 331 -5.34 7.80 17.39
N THR A 332 -4.04 7.93 17.65
CA THR A 332 -3.47 9.09 18.35
C THR A 332 -2.78 10.07 17.41
N ASP A 333 -2.81 9.78 16.10
CA ASP A 333 -2.18 10.61 15.09
C ASP A 333 -2.93 11.94 14.90
N VAL A 334 -2.16 13.00 14.66
CA VAL A 334 -2.65 14.32 14.28
C VAL A 334 -2.11 14.64 12.89
N LEU A 335 -2.98 15.04 11.98
CA LEU A 335 -2.57 15.39 10.62
C LEU A 335 -1.64 16.60 10.64
N ALA A 336 -0.58 16.55 9.85
CA ALA A 336 0.33 17.66 9.59
C ALA A 336 0.47 17.90 8.08
N ALA A 337 0.90 19.11 7.71
CA ALA A 337 1.23 19.42 6.33
C ALA A 337 2.31 18.43 5.82
N ASN A 338 2.24 18.10 4.53
CA ASN A 338 3.07 17.10 3.86
C ASN A 338 2.87 15.65 4.32
N MET A 339 1.88 15.33 5.15
CA MET A 339 1.40 13.95 5.24
C MET A 339 0.67 13.56 3.95
N VAL A 340 0.72 12.28 3.58
CA VAL A 340 -0.05 11.74 2.45
C VAL A 340 -0.94 10.63 2.97
N ILE A 341 -2.23 10.69 2.65
CA ILE A 341 -3.28 9.84 3.21
C ILE A 341 -4.27 9.35 2.14
N SER A 342 -4.96 8.23 2.38
CA SER A 342 -6.20 7.86 1.71
C SER A 342 -7.39 8.51 2.39
N ILE A 343 -8.45 8.77 1.61
CA ILE A 343 -9.78 9.06 2.15
C ILE A 343 -10.77 8.17 1.40
N GLU A 344 -11.28 7.16 2.12
CA GLU A 344 -11.96 6.01 1.55
C GLU A 344 -13.09 5.42 2.43
N PRO A 345 -14.03 6.23 2.98
CA PRO A 345 -15.12 5.68 3.79
C PRO A 345 -16.08 4.82 2.94
N GLY A 346 -15.81 3.52 2.89
CA GLY A 346 -16.55 2.54 2.11
C GLY A 346 -17.82 2.02 2.80
N LEU A 347 -18.85 1.76 1.99
CA LEU A 347 -20.14 1.19 2.42
C LEU A 347 -20.31 -0.20 1.82
N TYR A 348 -20.64 -1.19 2.63
CA TYR A 348 -20.71 -2.59 2.20
C TYR A 348 -22.05 -3.22 2.54
N GLN A 349 -22.66 -3.89 1.57
CA GLN A 349 -23.89 -4.63 1.79
C GLN A 349 -23.84 -6.00 1.13
N THR A 350 -23.87 -7.04 1.96
CA THR A 350 -23.90 -8.44 1.53
C THR A 350 -25.03 -8.68 0.54
N GLY A 351 -24.74 -9.39 -0.55
CA GLY A 351 -25.70 -9.68 -1.61
C GLY A 351 -25.97 -8.51 -2.57
N VAL A 352 -25.47 -7.30 -2.29
CA VAL A 352 -25.60 -6.13 -3.17
C VAL A 352 -24.24 -5.75 -3.75
N GLY A 353 -23.27 -5.43 -2.89
CA GLY A 353 -21.95 -4.97 -3.30
C GLY A 353 -21.39 -3.89 -2.40
N GLY A 354 -20.21 -3.39 -2.77
CA GLY A 354 -19.49 -2.31 -2.08
C GLY A 354 -19.56 -1.00 -2.85
N TYR A 355 -19.66 0.10 -2.10
CA TYR A 355 -19.51 1.47 -2.57
C TYR A 355 -18.27 2.04 -1.89
N ARG A 356 -17.15 2.07 -2.59
CA ARG A 356 -15.89 2.66 -2.11
C ARG A 356 -15.23 3.46 -3.22
N HIS A 357 -14.91 4.71 -2.89
CA HIS A 357 -13.97 5.53 -3.62
C HIS A 357 -12.77 5.74 -2.71
N SER A 358 -11.58 5.66 -3.26
CA SER A 358 -10.32 5.93 -2.57
C SER A 358 -9.47 6.81 -3.47
N ASP A 359 -8.83 7.81 -2.89
CA ASP A 359 -7.89 8.69 -3.58
C ASP A 359 -6.70 8.94 -2.66
N THR A 360 -5.54 9.11 -3.27
CA THR A 360 -4.32 9.54 -2.57
C THR A 360 -4.34 11.05 -2.42
N PHE A 361 -4.33 11.55 -1.19
CA PHE A 361 -4.36 12.99 -0.86
C PHE A 361 -3.07 13.45 -0.20
N LEU A 362 -2.57 14.60 -0.62
CA LEU A 362 -1.57 15.38 0.12
C LEU A 362 -2.27 16.31 1.10
N VAL A 363 -1.91 16.26 2.39
CA VAL A 363 -2.30 17.27 3.38
C VAL A 363 -1.49 18.53 3.12
N THR A 364 -2.16 19.60 2.70
CA THR A 364 -1.56 20.93 2.50
C THR A 364 -1.69 21.76 3.78
N ASN A 365 -1.29 23.04 3.74
CA ASN A 365 -1.43 23.91 4.91
C ASN A 365 -2.90 24.18 5.31
N ASP A 366 -3.83 24.10 4.35
CA ASP A 366 -5.21 24.53 4.54
C ASP A 366 -6.25 23.41 4.36
N GLY A 367 -5.82 22.18 4.04
CA GLY A 367 -6.71 21.06 3.80
C GLY A 367 -6.03 19.88 3.12
N VAL A 368 -6.72 19.25 2.17
CA VAL A 368 -6.20 18.15 1.36
C VAL A 368 -6.28 18.44 -0.13
N GLN A 369 -5.28 17.99 -0.88
CA GLN A 369 -5.22 18.07 -2.34
C GLN A 369 -5.11 16.65 -2.92
N PRO A 370 -5.98 16.25 -3.87
CA PRO A 370 -5.86 14.95 -4.50
C PRO A 370 -4.61 14.87 -5.38
N LEU A 371 -3.92 13.73 -5.32
CA LEU A 371 -2.80 13.38 -6.19
C LEU A 371 -3.25 12.46 -7.34
N THR A 372 -4.41 11.83 -7.20
CA THR A 372 -5.12 11.06 -8.23
C THR A 372 -6.20 11.90 -8.89
N SER A 373 -6.57 11.54 -10.12
CA SER A 373 -7.40 12.36 -11.01
C SER A 373 -8.50 11.56 -11.72
N ALA A 374 -8.69 10.29 -11.38
CA ALA A 374 -9.78 9.47 -11.93
C ALA A 374 -11.17 10.12 -11.69
N PRO A 375 -12.12 9.99 -12.63
CA PRO A 375 -13.46 10.56 -12.48
C PRO A 375 -14.18 9.98 -11.26
N ASP A 376 -14.92 10.81 -10.51
CA ASP A 376 -15.61 10.39 -9.28
C ASP A 376 -17.13 10.67 -9.29
N SER A 377 -17.67 11.23 -10.39
CA SER A 377 -19.12 11.45 -10.52
C SER A 377 -19.86 10.18 -10.95
N LEU A 378 -21.10 10.02 -10.46
CA LEU A 378 -21.95 8.89 -10.83
C LEU A 378 -22.15 8.79 -12.35
N ALA A 379 -22.30 9.92 -13.04
CA ALA A 379 -22.49 9.96 -14.48
C ALA A 379 -21.27 9.45 -15.25
N ALA A 380 -20.06 9.81 -14.82
CA ALA A 380 -18.83 9.32 -15.43
C ALA A 380 -18.54 7.84 -15.10
N LEU A 381 -19.06 7.36 -13.97
CA LEU A 381 -18.90 5.98 -13.49
C LEU A 381 -20.07 5.06 -13.83
N THR A 382 -21.05 5.56 -14.59
CA THR A 382 -22.11 4.77 -15.21
C THR A 382 -21.70 4.50 -16.66
N LEU A 383 -21.03 3.37 -16.88
CA LEU A 383 -20.49 2.98 -18.18
C LEU A 383 -21.65 2.63 -19.13
N ARG A 384 -21.58 3.13 -20.37
CA ARG A 384 -22.62 2.88 -21.38
C ARG A 384 -22.36 1.56 -22.10
N THR A 385 -23.43 1.02 -22.69
CA THR A 385 -23.54 -0.34 -23.22
C THR A 385 -22.43 -0.77 -24.17
N HIS A 386 -22.16 -2.07 -24.09
CA HIS A 386 -21.30 -2.91 -24.92
C HIS A 386 -21.25 -2.51 -26.41
N SER A 387 -20.14 -1.87 -26.80
CA SER A 387 -19.86 -1.51 -28.20
C SER A 387 -19.23 -2.66 -28.99
N LEU A 388 -19.24 -2.57 -30.33
CA LEU A 388 -18.56 -3.53 -31.22
C LEU A 388 -17.07 -3.70 -30.85
N LYS A 389 -16.42 -2.64 -30.36
CA LYS A 389 -15.02 -2.69 -29.90
C LYS A 389 -14.84 -3.64 -28.72
N HIS A 390 -15.78 -3.65 -27.78
CA HIS A 390 -15.74 -4.56 -26.63
C HIS A 390 -15.88 -6.02 -27.08
N ARG A 391 -16.79 -6.31 -28.01
CA ARG A 391 -16.97 -7.67 -28.58
C ARG A 391 -15.69 -8.22 -29.22
N VAL A 392 -15.03 -7.40 -30.04
CA VAL A 392 -13.78 -7.80 -30.70
C VAL A 392 -12.68 -8.05 -29.68
N ARG A 393 -12.53 -7.15 -28.70
CA ARG A 393 -11.56 -7.29 -27.63
C ARG A 393 -11.81 -8.54 -26.78
N ALA A 394 -13.06 -8.76 -26.38
CA ALA A 394 -13.51 -9.93 -25.62
C ALA A 394 -13.12 -11.24 -26.31
N ALA A 395 -13.36 -11.33 -27.63
CA ALA A 395 -12.98 -12.50 -28.42
C ALA A 395 -11.46 -12.71 -28.47
N ILE A 396 -10.67 -11.63 -28.63
CA ILE A 396 -9.20 -11.69 -28.64
C ILE A 396 -8.68 -12.18 -27.28
N VAL A 397 -9.14 -11.57 -26.18
CA VAL A 397 -8.69 -11.91 -24.83
C VAL A 397 -9.11 -13.33 -24.47
N SER A 398 -10.37 -13.69 -24.71
CA SER A 398 -10.87 -15.04 -24.41
C SER A 398 -10.08 -16.12 -25.16
N ARG A 399 -9.73 -15.88 -26.43
CA ARG A 399 -8.88 -16.77 -27.20
C ARG A 399 -7.46 -16.85 -26.65
N ALA A 400 -6.85 -15.71 -26.33
CA ALA A 400 -5.49 -15.63 -25.79
C ALA A 400 -5.37 -16.33 -24.42
N LEU A 401 -6.41 -16.25 -23.59
CA LEU A 401 -6.46 -16.86 -22.26
C LEU A 401 -7.02 -18.31 -22.25
N GLY A 402 -7.33 -18.88 -23.42
CA GLY A 402 -7.92 -20.22 -23.49
C GLY A 402 -9.31 -20.32 -22.82
N MET A 403 -9.99 -19.20 -22.62
CA MET A 403 -11.31 -19.15 -22.02
C MET A 403 -12.37 -19.49 -23.08
N ARG A 404 -12.63 -20.78 -23.30
CA ARG A 404 -13.79 -21.20 -24.10
C ARG A 404 -15.08 -20.83 -23.37
N SER A 405 -16.09 -20.41 -24.12
CA SER A 405 -17.47 -20.19 -23.67
C SER A 405 -18.12 -21.54 -23.33
N GLY A 406 -17.93 -22.01 -22.11
CA GLY A 406 -18.68 -23.13 -21.51
C GLY A 406 -19.51 -22.62 -20.32
N PRO A 407 -20.60 -23.32 -19.95
CA PRO A 407 -21.45 -22.90 -18.84
C PRO A 407 -20.67 -22.87 -17.52
N ILE A 408 -20.83 -21.78 -16.76
CA ILE A 408 -20.26 -21.61 -15.43
C ILE A 408 -21.17 -22.37 -14.47
N HIS A 409 -20.69 -23.44 -13.81
CA HIS A 409 -21.38 -23.98 -12.65
C HIS A 409 -21.25 -22.98 -11.50
N GLY A 410 -22.41 -22.52 -11.01
CA GLY A 410 -22.50 -21.51 -9.97
C GLY A 410 -21.71 -21.91 -8.73
N VAL A 411 -20.90 -20.98 -8.24
CA VAL A 411 -20.33 -21.11 -6.90
C VAL A 411 -21.47 -20.88 -5.93
N HIS A 412 -22.04 -21.97 -5.41
CA HIS A 412 -22.92 -21.91 -4.25
C HIS A 412 -22.09 -21.41 -3.07
N VAL A 413 -22.31 -20.16 -2.68
CA VAL A 413 -21.90 -19.67 -1.36
C VAL A 413 -22.86 -20.33 -0.36
N GLU A 414 -22.50 -21.50 0.16
CA GLU A 414 -23.20 -22.09 1.30
C GLU A 414 -22.92 -21.20 2.53
N THR A 415 -23.91 -20.39 2.89
CA THR A 415 -23.99 -19.80 4.22
C THR A 415 -24.20 -20.93 5.23
N ARG A 416 -23.12 -21.41 5.85
CA ARG A 416 -23.22 -22.27 7.04
C ARG A 416 -23.78 -21.45 8.19
N ALA A 417 -25.09 -21.53 8.39
CA ALA A 417 -25.71 -21.19 9.67
C ALA A 417 -25.26 -22.22 10.71
N SER A 418 -24.55 -21.77 11.75
CA SER A 418 -24.16 -22.57 12.91
C SER A 418 -25.39 -22.91 13.76
N GLY A 419 -26.04 -24.03 13.46
CA GLY A 419 -26.99 -24.68 14.35
C GLY A 419 -26.24 -25.41 15.46
N ILE A 420 -26.17 -24.82 16.65
CA ILE A 420 -25.78 -25.53 17.88
C ILE A 420 -27.02 -26.29 18.36
N GLY A 421 -27.02 -27.61 18.22
CA GLY A 421 -28.09 -28.46 18.70
C GLY A 421 -27.62 -29.88 19.00
N GLY A 422 -27.70 -30.26 20.29
CA GLY A 422 -27.83 -31.65 20.72
C GLY A 422 -26.57 -32.30 21.28
N GLY A 423 -26.33 -32.14 22.59
CA GLY A 423 -25.50 -33.08 23.35
C GLY A 423 -26.24 -34.41 23.57
N PRO A 424 -25.54 -35.56 23.61
CA PRO A 424 -26.19 -36.84 23.83
C PRO A 424 -26.48 -37.06 25.33
N ARG A 425 -27.68 -37.61 25.58
CA ARG A 425 -28.06 -38.23 26.85
C ARG A 425 -27.49 -39.64 26.96
N ALA A 426 -27.24 -40.01 28.21
CA ALA A 426 -26.88 -41.32 28.77
C ALA A 426 -25.43 -41.76 28.60
#